data_AF-A0A916GB89-F1
#
_entry.id   AF-A0A916GB89-F1
#
_cell.length_a   1.000
_cell.length_b   1.000
_cell.length_c   1.000
_cell.angle_alpha   90.00
_cell.angle_beta   90.00
_cell.angle_gamma   90.00
#
_symmetry.space_group_name_H-M   'P 1'
#
loop_
_entity.id
_entity.type
_entity.pdbx_description
1 polymer ?
#
loop_
_entity_poly.entity_id
_entity_poly.type
_entity_poly.pdbx_seq_one_letter_code
_entity_poly.pdbx_strand_id
1 'polypeptide(L)'
;MCYYPIETAMKNPILRILISASLFSLMSGIVVAIIGLMSGWKTSTQFSDGFFWAGAILILIGFVSFQGYNQRSAGGPPIHLDPAERSTLWAADTFRGKNLLAFFGLSGLLQFGFAFLAGRLF
;
A
#
# COMPACT_ATOMS: atom_id res chain seq x y z
N MET A 1 20.06 -33.60 -3.80
CA MET A 1 19.87 -32.17 -4.16
C MET A 1 18.81 -31.63 -3.23
N CYS A 2 19.20 -30.72 -2.34
CA CYS A 2 18.38 -30.30 -1.19
C CYS A 2 17.12 -29.56 -1.64
N TYR A 3 15.97 -30.12 -1.28
CA TYR A 3 14.68 -29.42 -1.33
C TYR A 3 14.72 -28.28 -0.31
N TYR A 4 14.74 -27.03 -0.78
CA TYR A 4 14.32 -25.90 0.05
C TYR A 4 12.81 -25.73 -0.17
N PRO A 5 11.96 -26.09 0.81
CA PRO A 5 10.57 -25.71 0.75
C PRO A 5 10.51 -24.23 1.10
N ILE A 6 10.62 -23.34 0.11
CA ILE A 6 10.09 -21.97 0.27
C ILE A 6 8.58 -22.05 0.05
N GLU A 7 7.96 -22.79 0.96
CA GLU A 7 6.53 -22.89 1.17
C GLU A 7 6.07 -21.65 1.95
N THR A 8 6.20 -20.46 1.36
CA THR A 8 5.41 -19.27 1.74
C THR A 8 5.14 -18.38 0.53
N ALA A 9 4.90 -18.99 -0.64
CA ALA A 9 4.17 -18.33 -1.72
C ALA A 9 2.70 -18.19 -1.28
N MET A 10 2.42 -17.21 -0.41
CA MET A 10 1.17 -17.09 0.35
C MET A 10 -0.06 -17.35 -0.53
N LYS A 11 -0.84 -18.34 -0.09
CA LYS A 11 -1.95 -19.01 -0.80
C LYS A 11 -3.17 -18.10 -1.04
N ASN A 12 -3.21 -16.90 -0.46
CA ASN A 12 -4.36 -16.00 -0.45
C ASN A 12 -4.03 -14.62 -1.07
N PRO A 13 -4.71 -14.20 -2.15
CA PRO A 13 -4.49 -12.90 -2.80
C PRO A 13 -4.78 -11.71 -1.88
N ILE A 14 -5.73 -11.86 -0.95
CA ILE A 14 -6.09 -10.85 0.06
C ILE A 14 -4.92 -10.55 0.99
N LEU A 15 -4.24 -11.59 1.46
CA LEU A 15 -3.15 -11.45 2.42
C LEU A 15 -1.92 -10.79 1.78
N ARG A 16 -1.72 -10.97 0.46
CA ARG A 16 -0.68 -10.28 -0.30
C ARG A 16 -0.93 -8.77 -0.38
N ILE A 17 -2.17 -8.37 -0.68
CA ILE A 17 -2.57 -6.96 -0.72
C ILE A 17 -2.42 -6.32 0.66
N LEU A 18 -2.77 -7.05 1.72
CA LEU A 18 -2.64 -6.57 3.09
C LEU A 18 -1.18 -6.26 3.45
N ILE A 19 -0.26 -7.18 3.15
CA ILE A 19 1.16 -7.02 3.47
C ILE A 19 1.78 -5.89 2.66
N SER A 20 1.50 -5.84 1.35
CA SER A 20 2.04 -4.77 0.50
C SER A 20 1.50 -3.40 0.93
N ALA A 21 0.20 -3.29 1.24
CA ALA A 21 -0.41 -2.05 1.71
C ALA A 21 0.17 -1.62 3.07
N SER A 22 0.46 -2.57 3.96
CA SER A 22 1.08 -2.29 5.26
C SER A 22 2.51 -1.76 5.10
N LEU A 23 3.32 -2.38 4.23
CA LEU A 23 4.68 -1.91 3.94
C LEU A 23 4.68 -0.52 3.30
N PHE A 24 3.76 -0.28 2.36
CA PHE A 24 3.61 1.03 1.71
C PHE A 24 3.14 2.11 2.70
N SER A 25 2.22 1.78 3.60
CA SER A 25 1.78 2.67 4.66
C SER A 25 2.93 3.06 5.58
N LEU A 26 3.78 2.10 5.99
CA LEU A 26 4.99 2.39 6.77
C LEU A 26 5.96 3.31 6.01
N MET A 27 6.25 3.02 4.74
CA MET A 27 7.15 3.86 3.95
C MET A 27 6.61 5.27 3.76
N SER A 28 5.33 5.41 3.42
CA SER A 28 4.69 6.73 3.29
C SER A 28 4.65 7.49 4.61
N GLY A 29 4.46 6.79 5.73
CA GLY A 29 4.51 7.40 7.06
C GLY A 29 5.90 7.93 7.42
N ILE A 30 6.97 7.20 7.07
CA ILE A 30 8.35 7.67 7.21
C ILE A 30 8.57 8.95 6.40
N VAL A 31 8.05 9.02 5.16
CA VAL A 31 8.16 10.21 4.31
C VAL A 31 7.47 11.42 4.98
N VAL A 32 6.26 11.25 5.50
CA VAL A 32 5.56 12.32 6.23
C VAL A 32 6.35 12.77 7.46
N ALA A 33 6.91 11.82 8.22
CA ALA A 33 7.74 12.14 9.39
C ALA A 33 8.99 12.95 9.00
N ILE A 34 9.69 12.57 7.93
CA ILE A 34 10.85 13.30 7.41
C ILE A 34 10.45 14.72 6.97
N ILE A 35 9.35 14.85 6.22
CA ILE A 35 8.83 16.17 5.80
C ILE A 35 8.50 17.03 7.01
N GLY A 36 7.87 16.45 8.03
CA GLY A 36 7.54 17.16 9.26
C GLY A 36 8.78 17.63 10.01
N LEU A 37 9.81 16.79 10.12
CA LEU A 37 11.09 17.16 10.72
C LEU A 37 11.79 18.28 9.92
N MET A 38 11.84 18.18 8.59
CA MET A 38 12.43 19.21 7.73
C MET A 38 11.65 20.53 7.77
N SER A 39 10.33 20.46 7.89
CA SER A 39 9.44 21.63 7.98
C SER A 39 9.39 22.21 9.40
N GLY A 40 10.13 21.63 10.34
CA GLY A 40 10.21 22.10 11.73
C GLY A 40 8.92 21.91 12.51
N TRP A 41 8.12 20.88 12.21
CA TRP A 41 6.92 20.56 12.98
C TRP A 41 7.31 20.24 14.42
N LYS A 42 6.68 20.94 15.37
CA LYS A 42 6.96 20.81 16.81
C LYS A 42 5.77 20.32 17.63
N THR A 43 4.61 20.19 16.99
CA THR A 43 3.34 19.92 17.66
C THR A 43 2.69 18.65 17.12
N SER A 44 1.99 17.92 17.99
CA SER A 44 1.20 16.73 17.66
C SER A 44 0.20 17.01 16.53
N THR A 45 -0.42 18.19 16.54
CA THR A 45 -1.41 18.62 15.55
C THR A 45 -0.82 18.71 14.16
N GLN A 46 0.39 19.27 14.00
CA GLN A 46 1.04 19.37 12.69
C GLN A 46 1.37 18.00 12.09
N PHE A 47 1.89 17.07 12.91
CA PHE A 47 2.14 15.71 12.46
C PHE A 47 0.84 14.99 12.13
N SER A 48 -0.18 15.09 12.98
CA SER A 48 -1.50 14.53 12.74
C SER A 48 -2.11 15.04 11.42
N ASP A 49 -2.07 16.34 11.17
CA ASP A 49 -2.57 16.94 9.93
C ASP A 49 -1.80 16.44 8.71
N GLY A 50 -0.47 16.30 8.82
CA GLY A 50 0.37 15.71 7.79
C GLY A 50 -0.03 14.28 7.43
N PHE A 51 -0.18 13.42 8.44
CA PHE A 51 -0.62 12.03 8.24
C PHE A 51 -2.07 11.96 7.72
N PHE A 52 -2.94 12.86 8.17
CA PHE A 52 -4.33 12.96 7.72
C PHE A 52 -4.42 13.29 6.23
N TRP A 53 -3.70 14.34 5.79
CA TRP A 53 -3.68 14.74 4.37
C TRP A 53 -2.99 13.71 3.49
N ALA A 54 -1.91 13.07 3.96
CA ALA A 54 -1.27 11.98 3.24
C ALA A 54 -2.23 10.79 3.03
N GLY A 55 -2.95 10.40 4.08
CA GLY A 55 -3.97 9.34 4.01
C GLY A 55 -5.11 9.69 3.06
N ALA A 56 -5.61 10.93 3.11
CA ALA A 56 -6.65 11.41 2.21
C ALA A 56 -6.22 11.37 0.73
N ILE A 57 -4.98 11.78 0.43
CA ILE A 57 -4.41 11.73 -0.92
C ILE A 57 -4.32 10.29 -1.42
N LEU A 58 -3.83 9.35 -0.59
CA LEU A 58 -3.76 7.94 -0.98
C LEU A 58 -5.15 7.37 -1.30
N ILE A 59 -6.15 7.64 -0.46
CA ILE A 59 -7.53 7.19 -0.68
C ILE A 59 -8.09 7.78 -1.98
N LEU A 60 -7.86 9.07 -2.25
CA LEU A 60 -8.30 9.72 -3.49
C LEU A 60 -7.64 9.10 -4.72
N ILE A 61 -6.33 8.83 -4.68
CA ILE A 61 -5.61 8.15 -5.77
C ILE A 61 -6.18 6.75 -6.00
N GLY A 62 -6.46 6.00 -4.93
CA GLY A 62 -7.11 4.69 -5.02
C GLY A 62 -8.50 4.75 -5.64
N PHE A 63 -9.29 5.76 -5.26
CA PHE A 63 -10.64 5.98 -5.78
C PHE A 63 -10.65 6.37 -7.27
N VAL A 64 -9.76 7.27 -7.69
CA VAL A 64 -9.59 7.64 -9.11
C VAL A 64 -9.13 6.43 -9.93
N SER A 65 -8.17 5.66 -9.41
CA SER A 65 -7.66 4.45 -10.07
C SER A 65 -8.74 3.37 -10.24
N PHE A 66 -9.70 3.30 -9.31
CA PHE A 66 -10.84 2.39 -9.41
C PHE A 66 -11.83 2.81 -10.50
N GLN A 67 -12.13 4.10 -10.63
CA GLN A 67 -13.05 4.59 -11.67
C GLN A 67 -12.49 4.40 -13.09
N GLY A 68 -11.17 4.55 -13.27
CA GLY A 68 -10.51 4.31 -14.55
C GLY A 68 -10.43 2.84 -15.00
N TYR A 69 -10.80 1.89 -14.13
CA TYR A 69 -10.60 0.45 -14.34
C TYR A 69 -11.68 -0.24 -15.19
N ASN A 70 -12.69 0.47 -15.70
CA ASN A 70 -13.76 -0.13 -16.50
C ASN A 70 -13.33 -0.64 -17.90
N GLN A 71 -12.03 -0.64 -18.22
CA GLN A 71 -11.51 -1.20 -19.48
C GLN A 71 -10.69 -2.49 -19.23
N ARG A 72 -11.15 -3.56 -19.88
CA ARG A 72 -10.72 -4.98 -19.86
C ARG A 72 -9.21 -5.23 -19.68
N SER A 73 -8.90 -6.39 -19.10
CA SER A 73 -7.98 -7.31 -19.78
C SER A 73 -8.28 -8.78 -19.48
N ALA A 74 -8.54 -9.53 -20.55
CA ALA A 74 -8.78 -10.96 -20.59
C ALA A 74 -7.43 -11.69 -20.66
N GLY A 75 -7.23 -12.70 -19.81
CA GLY A 75 -6.04 -13.55 -19.81
C GLY A 75 -5.55 -13.83 -18.40
N GLY A 76 -5.82 -15.05 -17.91
CA GLY A 76 -5.24 -15.54 -16.66
C GLY A 76 -3.74 -15.84 -16.82
N PRO A 77 -2.95 -15.79 -15.73
CA PRO A 77 -1.50 -15.97 -15.83
C PRO A 77 -1.12 -17.42 -16.19
N PRO A 78 -0.06 -17.62 -17.00
CA PRO A 78 0.44 -18.95 -17.38
C PRO A 78 1.04 -19.71 -16.19
N ILE A 79 1.02 -21.05 -16.27
CA ILE A 79 1.27 -21.99 -15.16
C ILE A 79 2.77 -22.12 -14.79
N HIS A 80 3.69 -21.65 -15.64
CA HIS A 80 5.13 -21.62 -15.38
C HIS A 80 5.70 -20.24 -15.72
N LEU A 81 6.25 -19.55 -14.72
CA LEU A 81 6.80 -18.21 -14.83
C LEU A 81 8.16 -18.17 -14.14
N ASP A 82 9.16 -17.62 -14.82
CA ASP A 82 10.46 -17.27 -14.25
C ASP A 82 10.25 -16.33 -13.03
N PRO A 83 11.02 -16.41 -11.93
CA PRO A 83 10.94 -15.46 -10.81
C PRO A 83 10.89 -13.98 -11.23
N ALA A 84 11.53 -13.58 -12.33
CA ALA A 84 11.43 -12.22 -12.87
C ALA A 84 10.05 -11.90 -13.51
N GLU A 85 9.47 -12.85 -14.22
CA GLU A 85 8.11 -12.71 -14.79
C GLU A 85 7.03 -12.82 -13.70
N ARG A 86 7.35 -13.53 -12.61
CA ARG A 86 6.48 -13.63 -11.44
C ARG A 86 6.38 -12.28 -10.71
N SER A 87 7.48 -11.55 -10.54
CA SER A 87 7.46 -10.24 -9.86
C SER A 87 6.72 -9.16 -10.68
N THR A 88 6.81 -9.23 -12.01
CA THR A 88 6.09 -8.32 -12.91
C THR A 88 4.59 -8.61 -12.93
N LEU A 89 4.17 -9.88 -12.93
CA LEU A 89 2.77 -10.25 -12.74
C LEU A 89 2.24 -9.86 -11.35
N TRP A 90 3.08 -9.92 -10.31
CA TRP A 90 2.72 -9.46 -8.96
C TRP A 90 2.48 -7.97 -8.90
N ALA A 91 3.35 -7.18 -9.55
CA ALA A 91 3.13 -5.76 -9.70
C ALA A 91 1.82 -5.52 -10.44
N ALA A 92 1.61 -6.18 -11.59
CA ALA A 92 0.39 -6.04 -12.39
C ALA A 92 -0.90 -6.40 -11.63
N ASP A 93 -0.90 -7.46 -10.81
CA ASP A 93 -2.07 -7.84 -9.99
C ASP A 93 -2.31 -6.90 -8.81
N THR A 94 -1.27 -6.29 -8.25
CA THR A 94 -1.38 -5.25 -7.22
C THR A 94 -1.92 -3.94 -7.81
N PHE A 95 -1.52 -3.62 -9.05
CA PHE A 95 -1.97 -2.47 -9.81
C PHE A 95 -3.27 -2.71 -10.62
N ARG A 96 -3.97 -3.84 -10.42
CA ARG A 96 -5.33 -4.03 -10.96
C ARG A 96 -6.33 -3.26 -10.11
N GLY A 97 -7.13 -2.40 -10.74
CA GLY A 97 -7.91 -1.32 -10.09
C GLY A 97 -8.75 -1.71 -8.86
N LYS A 98 -9.33 -2.92 -8.80
CA LYS A 98 -10.03 -3.40 -7.59
C LYS A 98 -9.10 -3.63 -6.40
N ASN A 99 -7.91 -4.19 -6.65
CA ASN A 99 -6.88 -4.42 -5.63
C ASN A 99 -6.16 -3.12 -5.29
N LEU A 100 -6.07 -2.19 -6.23
CA LEU A 100 -5.45 -0.87 -6.08
C LEU A 100 -6.21 0.01 -5.09
N LEU A 101 -7.54 0.04 -5.17
CA LEU A 101 -8.38 0.74 -4.19
C LEU A 101 -8.29 0.09 -2.81
N ALA A 102 -8.29 -1.24 -2.74
CA ALA A 102 -8.10 -1.94 -1.47
C ALA A 102 -6.72 -1.62 -0.86
N PHE A 103 -5.67 -1.61 -1.68
CA PHE A 103 -4.30 -1.29 -1.28
C PHE A 103 -4.17 0.14 -0.76
N PHE A 104 -4.57 1.13 -1.55
CA PHE A 104 -4.49 2.53 -1.16
C PHE A 104 -5.47 2.91 -0.06
N GLY A 105 -6.66 2.31 -0.07
CA GLY A 105 -7.67 2.47 0.97
C GLY A 105 -7.16 1.97 2.32
N LEU A 106 -6.64 0.74 2.38
CA LEU A 106 -6.04 0.17 3.61
C LEU A 106 -4.83 0.99 4.07
N SER A 107 -3.96 1.39 3.14
CA SER A 107 -2.78 2.20 3.47
C SER A 107 -3.16 3.57 4.04
N GLY A 108 -4.16 4.24 3.47
CA GLY A 108 -4.67 5.52 3.95
C GLY A 108 -5.39 5.39 5.30
N LEU A 109 -6.12 4.30 5.52
CA LEU A 109 -6.75 3.99 6.81
C LEU A 109 -5.71 3.77 7.91
N LEU A 110 -4.62 3.08 7.60
CA LEU A 110 -3.47 2.93 8.49
C LEU A 110 -2.81 4.29 8.80
N GLN A 111 -2.70 5.18 7.82
CA GLN A 111 -2.20 6.54 8.04
C GLN A 111 -3.12 7.38 8.92
N PHE A 112 -4.45 7.26 8.80
CA PHE A 112 -5.35 7.88 9.77
C PHE A 112 -5.16 7.32 11.18
N GLY A 113 -4.86 6.03 11.31
CA GLY A 113 -4.45 5.43 12.58
C GLY A 113 -3.19 6.07 13.15
N PHE A 114 -2.17 6.30 12.32
CA PHE A 114 -0.96 7.02 12.73
C PHE A 114 -1.22 8.48 13.08
N ALA A 115 -2.12 9.17 12.36
CA ALA A 115 -2.52 10.54 12.69
C ALA A 115 -3.15 10.61 14.10
N PHE A 116 -4.09 9.71 14.39
CA PHE A 116 -4.72 9.62 15.71
C PHE A 116 -3.70 9.30 16.82
N LEU A 117 -2.78 8.38 16.54
CA LEU A 117 -1.74 8.00 17.50
C LEU A 117 -0.77 9.17 17.75
N ALA A 118 -0.35 9.89 16.71
CA ALA A 118 0.50 11.07 16.82
C ALA A 118 -0.17 12.19 17.62
N GLY A 119 -1.48 12.39 17.46
CA GLY A 119 -2.26 13.33 18.26
C GLY A 119 -2.41 12.96 19.74
N ARG A 120 -2.11 11.71 20.11
CA ARG A 120 -2.19 11.19 21.48
C ARG A 120 -0.83 11.04 22.17
N LEU A 121 0.25 10.86 21.42
CA LEU A 121 1.59 10.55 21.96
C LEU A 121 2.47 11.78 22.22
N PHE A 122 2.10 12.94 21.68
CA PHE A 122 2.77 14.24 21.88
C PHE A 122 1.80 15.28 22.42
#